data_AF-A0AAE1JCR3-F1
#
_entry.id   AF-A0AAE1JCR3-F1
#
_cell.length_a   1.000
_cell.length_b   1.000
_cell.length_c   1.000
_cell.angle_alpha   90.00
_cell.angle_beta   90.00
_cell.angle_gamma   90.00
#
_symmetry.space_group_name_H-M   'P 1'
#
loop_
_entity.id
_entity.type
_entity.pdbx_description
1 polymer ?
#
loop_
_entity_poly.entity_id
_entity_poly.type
_entity_poly.pdbx_seq_one_letter_code
_entity_poly.pdbx_strand_id
1 'polypeptide(L)'
;MSEKEKLLQEPKKLPWEDRLFHKNWKVRNEANIDLAALCDSISDPKDPRIREFGPFFKKTVAESNAPVQEKALDALIAYLRAADADAGRYAKEVCRAIVAKCLTGRPKTVEKAQASFMLWIELEAVDAFLDAMEKAIKNKVAKAVVPAIDVMFQALRFCPLKEF
;
A
#
# COMPACT_ATOMS: atom_id res chain seq x y z
N MET A 1 -19.23 25.34 12.96
CA MET A 1 -18.28 24.24 12.72
C MET A 1 -17.73 23.76 14.06
N SER A 2 -17.91 22.49 14.37
CA SER A 2 -17.37 21.86 15.59
C SER A 2 -15.84 21.82 15.56
N GLU A 3 -15.19 21.73 16.72
CA GLU A 3 -13.72 21.58 16.81
C GLU A 3 -13.21 20.35 16.03
N LYS A 4 -14.03 19.29 15.98
CA LYS A 4 -13.75 18.07 15.21
C LYS A 4 -13.73 18.35 13.70
N GLU A 5 -14.61 19.21 13.20
CA GLU A 5 -14.62 19.61 11.78
C GLU A 5 -13.44 20.51 11.45
N LYS A 6 -13.10 21.48 12.32
CA LYS A 6 -11.91 22.34 12.12
C LYS A 6 -10.62 21.53 12.04
N LEU A 7 -10.48 20.54 12.92
CA LEU A 7 -9.34 19.63 12.98
C LEU A 7 -9.12 18.81 11.70
N LEU A 8 -10.18 18.58 10.91
CA LEU A 8 -10.10 17.81 9.66
C LEU A 8 -10.10 18.70 8.41
N GLN A 9 -10.64 19.91 8.48
CA GLN A 9 -10.72 20.83 7.34
C GLN A 9 -9.44 21.66 7.14
N GLU A 10 -8.81 22.14 8.22
CA GLU A 10 -7.57 22.92 8.11
C GLU A 10 -6.42 22.13 7.47
N PRO A 11 -6.19 20.85 7.83
CA PRO A 11 -5.11 20.07 7.22
C PRO A 11 -5.32 19.79 5.73
N LYS A 12 -6.54 19.87 5.18
CA LYS A 12 -6.78 19.64 3.75
C LYS A 12 -6.05 20.65 2.85
N LYS A 13 -5.64 21.80 3.41
CA LYS A 13 -4.86 22.83 2.71
C LYS A 13 -3.35 22.58 2.72
N LEU A 14 -2.88 21.62 3.53
CA LEU A 14 -1.47 21.31 3.64
C LEU A 14 -1.01 20.38 2.49
N PRO A 15 0.29 20.39 2.14
CA PRO A 15 0.88 19.41 1.25
C PRO A 15 0.65 17.96 1.71
N TRP A 16 0.72 17.00 0.79
CA TRP A 16 0.49 15.58 1.08
C TRP A 16 1.37 15.05 2.20
N GLU A 17 2.66 15.40 2.20
CA GLU A 17 3.61 14.95 3.21
C GLU A 17 3.18 15.36 4.62
N ASP A 18 2.81 16.62 4.81
CA ASP A 18 2.38 17.16 6.10
C ASP A 18 1.09 16.50 6.61
N ARG A 19 0.20 16.13 5.69
CA ARG A 19 -1.06 15.45 6.01
C ARG A 19 -0.86 13.98 6.35
N LEU A 20 -0.10 13.26 5.52
CA LEU A 20 0.17 11.83 5.67
C LEU A 20 1.06 11.54 6.89
N PHE A 21 1.92 12.49 7.29
CA PHE A 21 2.79 12.36 8.45
C PHE A 21 2.41 13.27 9.62
N HIS A 22 1.20 13.81 9.60
CA HIS A 22 0.69 14.68 10.66
C HIS A 22 0.71 13.99 12.03
N LYS A 23 0.97 14.73 13.10
CA LYS A 23 0.98 14.20 14.49
C LYS A 23 -0.36 13.54 14.89
N ASN A 24 -1.47 14.08 14.39
CA ASN A 24 -2.81 13.54 14.68
C ASN A 24 -3.17 12.41 13.71
N TRP A 25 -3.40 11.21 14.24
CA TRP A 25 -3.74 10.02 13.46
C TRP A 25 -5.05 10.17 12.65
N LYS A 26 -6.01 10.98 13.11
CA LYS A 26 -7.25 11.23 12.36
C LYS A 26 -6.99 12.01 11.07
N VAL A 27 -6.03 12.93 11.10
CA VAL A 27 -5.58 13.68 9.92
C VAL A 27 -4.86 12.74 8.95
N ARG A 28 -3.98 11.87 9.45
CA ARG A 28 -3.34 10.84 8.62
C ARG A 28 -4.35 9.88 8.00
N ASN A 29 -5.36 9.47 8.77
CA ASN A 29 -6.44 8.61 8.29
C ASN A 29 -7.19 9.26 7.12
N GLU A 30 -7.63 10.51 7.32
CA GLU A 30 -8.31 11.29 6.29
C GLU A 30 -7.43 11.53 5.07
N ALA A 31 -6.14 11.79 5.26
CA ALA A 31 -5.18 11.97 4.16
C ALA A 31 -5.07 10.71 3.29
N ASN A 32 -5.06 9.50 3.88
CA ASN A 32 -5.05 8.27 3.09
C ASN A 32 -6.39 8.04 2.36
N ILE A 33 -7.53 8.44 2.94
CA ILE A 33 -8.84 8.38 2.27
C ILE A 33 -8.85 9.32 1.06
N ASP A 34 -8.44 10.57 1.26
CA ASP A 34 -8.38 11.57 0.18
C ASP A 34 -7.37 11.16 -0.91
N LEU A 35 -6.25 10.55 -0.53
CA LEU A 35 -5.25 10.05 -1.49
C LEU A 35 -5.80 8.89 -2.32
N ALA A 36 -6.51 7.94 -1.70
CA ALA A 36 -7.16 6.85 -2.42
C ALA A 36 -8.17 7.39 -3.45
N ALA A 37 -9.05 8.31 -3.02
CA ALA A 37 -10.03 8.93 -3.91
C ALA A 37 -9.38 9.73 -5.05
N LEU A 38 -8.25 10.39 -4.79
CA LEU A 38 -7.49 11.08 -5.83
C LEU A 38 -6.92 10.07 -6.84
N CYS A 39 -6.26 9.00 -6.39
CA CYS A 39 -5.74 7.96 -7.28
C CYS A 39 -6.85 7.32 -8.13
N ASP A 40 -8.01 7.01 -7.54
CA ASP A 40 -9.15 6.45 -8.27
C ASP A 40 -9.72 7.41 -9.35
N SER A 41 -9.47 8.72 -9.21
CA SER A 41 -9.88 9.73 -10.19
C SER A 41 -8.89 9.92 -11.35
N ILE A 42 -7.69 9.32 -11.25
CA ILE A 42 -6.66 9.42 -12.29
C ILE A 42 -6.93 8.33 -13.33
N SER A 43 -7.17 8.74 -14.57
CA SER A 43 -7.40 7.84 -15.71
C SER A 43 -6.18 7.67 -16.61
N ASP A 44 -5.22 8.60 -16.57
CA ASP A 44 -3.97 8.52 -17.32
C ASP A 44 -2.84 8.05 -16.40
N PRO A 45 -2.26 6.86 -16.62
CA PRO A 45 -1.15 6.36 -15.81
C PRO A 45 0.14 7.20 -15.92
N LYS A 46 0.23 8.08 -16.91
CA LYS A 46 1.35 9.01 -17.07
C LYS A 46 1.14 10.34 -16.34
N ASP A 47 0.04 10.48 -15.59
CA ASP A 47 -0.22 11.68 -14.80
C ASP A 47 0.95 11.95 -13.83
N PRO A 48 1.55 13.15 -13.87
CA PRO A 48 2.74 13.46 -13.07
C PRO A 48 2.51 13.30 -11.55
N ARG A 49 1.26 13.42 -11.09
CA ARG A 49 0.89 13.28 -9.67
C ARG A 49 1.15 11.87 -9.15
N ILE A 50 1.04 10.83 -9.99
CA ILE A 50 1.32 9.44 -9.61
C ILE A 50 2.77 9.33 -9.09
N ARG A 51 3.72 9.97 -9.77
CA ARG A 51 5.14 9.92 -9.36
C ARG A 51 5.39 10.58 -8.02
N GLU A 52 4.61 11.59 -7.67
CA GLU A 52 4.72 12.29 -6.38
C GLU A 52 4.30 11.40 -5.21
N PHE A 53 3.35 10.47 -5.41
CA PHE A 53 2.77 9.68 -4.32
C PHE A 53 3.57 8.44 -3.95
N GLY A 54 4.23 7.81 -4.92
CA GLY A 54 4.99 6.56 -4.74
C GLY A 54 5.93 6.55 -3.52
N PRO A 55 6.76 7.58 -3.29
CA PRO A 55 7.68 7.64 -2.16
C PRO A 55 7.01 7.58 -0.77
N PHE A 56 5.75 8.02 -0.64
CA PHE A 56 5.07 8.06 0.66
C PHE A 56 4.72 6.66 1.18
N PHE A 57 4.46 5.69 0.29
CA PHE A 57 3.89 4.40 0.66
C PHE A 57 4.79 3.57 1.57
N LYS A 58 6.12 3.67 1.46
CA LYS A 58 7.05 3.00 2.38
C LYS A 58 6.73 3.31 3.84
N LYS A 59 6.41 4.58 4.15
CA LYS A 59 6.15 5.04 5.50
C LYS A 59 4.68 4.89 5.89
N THR A 60 3.73 5.13 4.98
CA THR A 60 2.30 5.06 5.31
C THR A 60 1.82 3.64 5.58
N VAL A 61 2.29 2.63 4.83
CA VAL A 61 1.90 1.21 5.08
C VAL A 61 2.57 0.62 6.32
N ALA A 62 3.67 1.22 6.77
CA ALA A 62 4.36 0.85 7.99
C ALA A 62 3.71 1.46 9.26
N GLU A 63 2.54 2.08 9.12
CA GLU A 63 1.90 2.82 10.20
C GLU A 63 1.48 1.93 11.38
N SER A 64 1.71 2.46 12.58
CA SER A 64 1.43 1.82 13.86
C SER A 64 -0.06 1.79 14.24
N ASN A 65 -0.84 2.77 13.79
CA ASN A 65 -2.27 2.85 14.06
C ASN A 65 -3.04 1.98 13.05
N ALA A 66 -3.64 0.87 13.52
CA ALA A 66 -4.28 -0.12 12.65
C ALA A 66 -5.37 0.45 11.70
N PRO A 67 -6.31 1.32 12.14
CA PRO A 67 -7.21 2.01 11.23
C PRO A 67 -6.52 2.81 10.12
N VAL A 68 -5.48 3.58 10.46
CA VAL A 68 -4.74 4.39 9.49
C VAL A 68 -3.97 3.49 8.52
N GLN A 69 -3.33 2.42 9.01
CA GLN A 69 -2.61 1.45 8.19
C GLN A 69 -3.54 0.78 7.17
N GLU A 70 -4.75 0.41 7.59
CA GLU A 70 -5.75 -0.17 6.68
C GLU A 70 -6.14 0.83 5.56
N LYS A 71 -6.23 2.13 5.88
CA LYS A 71 -6.46 3.19 4.88
C LYS A 71 -5.25 3.49 4.01
N ALA A 72 -4.03 3.35 4.54
CA ALA A 72 -2.82 3.46 3.74
C ALA A 72 -2.73 2.34 2.70
N LEU A 73 -3.19 1.12 3.03
CA LEU A 73 -3.29 0.03 2.05
C LEU A 73 -4.40 0.27 1.02
N ASP A 74 -5.55 0.85 1.40
CA ASP A 74 -6.56 1.29 0.42
C ASP A 74 -5.96 2.29 -0.59
N ALA A 75 -5.22 3.29 -0.08
CA ALA A 75 -4.55 4.27 -0.92
C ALA A 75 -3.46 3.65 -1.82
N LEU A 76 -2.72 2.67 -1.32
CA LEU A 76 -1.72 1.94 -2.11
C LEU A 76 -2.39 1.16 -3.24
N ILE A 77 -3.49 0.46 -2.97
CA ILE A 77 -4.23 -0.29 -3.98
C ILE A 77 -4.75 0.64 -5.08
N ALA A 78 -5.35 1.77 -4.71
CA ALA A 78 -5.81 2.78 -5.67
C ALA A 78 -4.65 3.35 -6.49
N TYR A 79 -3.52 3.65 -5.84
CA TYR A 79 -2.30 4.09 -6.50
C TYR A 79 -1.78 3.08 -7.54
N LEU A 80 -1.67 1.80 -7.18
CA LEU A 80 -1.16 0.76 -8.07
C LEU A 80 -2.10 0.49 -9.25
N ARG A 81 -3.41 0.67 -9.08
CA ARG A 81 -4.38 0.57 -10.18
C ARG A 81 -4.27 1.72 -11.17
N ALA A 82 -3.90 2.90 -10.70
CA ALA A 82 -3.74 4.09 -11.53
C ALA A 82 -2.35 4.17 -12.19
N ALA A 83 -1.32 3.58 -11.58
CA ALA A 83 0.06 3.64 -12.06
C ALA A 83 0.36 2.65 -13.19
N ASP A 84 1.42 2.92 -13.96
CA ASP A 84 2.07 1.95 -14.84
C ASP A 84 3.28 1.29 -14.16
N ALA A 85 4.03 0.48 -14.93
CA ALA A 85 5.21 -0.24 -14.46
C ALA A 85 6.31 0.69 -13.89
N ASP A 86 6.28 2.01 -14.16
CA ASP A 86 7.22 2.97 -13.59
C ASP A 86 7.18 2.99 -12.06
N ALA A 87 6.04 2.64 -11.45
CA ALA A 87 5.88 2.51 -10.00
C ALA A 87 6.75 1.40 -9.40
N GLY A 88 7.20 0.42 -10.19
CA GLY A 88 8.03 -0.70 -9.76
C GLY A 88 9.31 -0.27 -9.02
N ARG A 89 9.82 0.94 -9.29
CA ARG A 89 10.95 1.54 -8.57
C ARG A 89 10.75 1.64 -7.05
N TYR A 90 9.51 1.71 -6.58
CA TYR A 90 9.15 1.80 -5.17
C TYR A 90 8.81 0.44 -4.55
N ALA A 91 8.56 -0.58 -5.38
CA ALA A 91 8.02 -1.87 -4.97
C ALA A 91 8.87 -2.54 -3.89
N LYS A 92 10.20 -2.56 -4.04
CA LYS A 92 11.12 -3.23 -3.11
C LYS A 92 10.94 -2.76 -1.66
N GLU A 93 10.91 -1.45 -1.45
CA GLU A 93 10.82 -0.87 -0.11
C GLU A 93 9.39 -0.96 0.44
N VAL A 94 8.37 -0.83 -0.41
CA VAL A 94 6.95 -0.94 -0.02
C VAL A 94 6.61 -2.40 0.35
N CYS A 95 6.97 -3.37 -0.49
CA CYS A 95 6.77 -4.80 -0.23
C CYS A 95 7.44 -5.23 1.09
N ARG A 96 8.67 -4.76 1.34
CA ARG A 96 9.36 -5.00 2.61
C ARG A 96 8.59 -4.45 3.81
N ALA A 97 8.04 -3.24 3.69
CA ALA A 97 7.23 -2.62 4.74
C ALA A 97 5.94 -3.42 5.00
N ILE A 98 5.25 -3.89 3.95
CA ILE A 98 4.05 -4.73 4.04
C ILE A 98 4.35 -6.05 4.75
N VAL A 99 5.43 -6.76 4.38
CA VAL A 99 5.84 -8.01 5.06
C VAL A 99 6.08 -7.77 6.54
N ALA A 100 6.75 -6.66 6.88
CA ALA A 100 7.13 -6.35 8.25
C ALA A 100 5.95 -5.91 9.14
N LYS A 101 4.92 -5.27 8.57
CA LYS A 101 3.89 -4.56 9.34
C LYS A 101 2.45 -4.96 9.07
N CYS A 102 2.15 -5.56 7.92
CA CYS A 102 0.77 -5.82 7.49
C CYS A 102 0.39 -7.31 7.54
N LEU A 103 1.33 -8.22 7.24
CA LEU A 103 1.04 -9.67 7.16
C LEU A 103 0.61 -10.29 8.50
N THR A 104 0.97 -9.68 9.63
CA THR A 104 0.53 -10.12 10.96
C THR A 104 -0.66 -9.33 11.50
N GLY A 105 -1.24 -8.46 10.67
CA GLY A 105 -2.30 -7.52 11.02
C GLY A 105 -3.66 -8.18 11.26
N ARG A 106 -4.72 -7.38 11.14
CA ARG A 106 -6.12 -7.87 11.15
C ARG A 106 -6.43 -8.53 9.80
N PRO A 107 -7.43 -9.43 9.71
CA PRO A 107 -7.77 -10.10 8.45
C PRO A 107 -7.91 -9.14 7.25
N LYS A 108 -8.66 -8.04 7.41
CA LYS A 108 -8.79 -7.01 6.35
C LYS A 108 -7.48 -6.35 5.95
N THR A 109 -6.56 -6.13 6.89
CA THR A 109 -5.22 -5.58 6.60
C THR A 109 -4.41 -6.58 5.78
N VAL A 110 -4.49 -7.87 6.13
CA VAL A 110 -3.80 -8.95 5.42
C VAL A 110 -4.37 -9.11 4.01
N GLU A 111 -5.69 -9.13 3.84
CA GLU A 111 -6.35 -9.20 2.53
C GLU A 111 -5.89 -8.05 1.60
N LYS A 112 -5.83 -6.82 2.12
CA LYS A 112 -5.34 -5.66 1.33
C LYS A 112 -3.84 -5.72 1.04
N ALA A 113 -3.05 -6.24 1.97
CA ALA A 113 -1.63 -6.48 1.74
C ALA A 113 -1.42 -7.50 0.59
N GLN A 114 -2.19 -8.59 0.60
CA GLN A 114 -2.17 -9.60 -0.47
C GLN A 114 -2.61 -9.00 -1.81
N ALA A 115 -3.70 -8.23 -1.83
CA ALA A 115 -4.14 -7.51 -3.03
C ALA A 115 -3.07 -6.55 -3.57
N SER A 116 -2.35 -5.85 -2.69
CA SER A 116 -1.24 -4.96 -3.08
C SER A 116 -0.10 -5.75 -3.74
N PHE A 117 0.25 -6.93 -3.23
CA PHE A 117 1.26 -7.79 -3.86
C PHE A 117 0.83 -8.26 -5.26
N MET A 118 -0.43 -8.63 -5.44
CA MET A 118 -0.95 -9.01 -6.76
C MET A 118 -0.84 -7.86 -7.77
N LEU A 119 -1.17 -6.64 -7.35
CA LEU A 119 -1.01 -5.45 -8.20
C LEU A 119 0.46 -5.15 -8.52
N TRP A 120 1.38 -5.37 -7.58
CA TRP A 120 2.82 -5.25 -7.89
C TRP A 120 3.27 -6.24 -8.97
N ILE A 121 2.73 -7.46 -8.96
CA ILE A 121 3.00 -8.46 -10.01
C ILE A 121 2.44 -7.99 -11.36
N GLU A 122 1.21 -7.44 -11.38
CA GLU A 122 0.59 -6.89 -12.59
C GLU A 122 1.39 -5.72 -13.18
N LEU A 123 2.06 -4.92 -12.34
CA LEU A 123 2.97 -3.84 -12.75
C LEU A 123 4.41 -4.30 -13.03
N GLU A 124 4.60 -5.59 -13.33
CA GLU A 124 5.89 -6.21 -13.67
C GLU A 124 6.96 -6.13 -12.56
N ALA A 125 6.58 -5.81 -11.32
CA ALA A 125 7.49 -5.73 -10.17
C ALA A 125 7.66 -7.08 -9.45
N VAL A 126 7.77 -8.17 -10.22
CA VAL A 126 7.81 -9.55 -9.72
C VAL A 126 9.02 -9.81 -8.82
N ASP A 127 10.20 -9.29 -9.18
CA ASP A 127 11.42 -9.45 -8.38
C ASP A 127 11.25 -8.91 -6.96
N ALA A 128 10.62 -7.73 -6.83
CA ALA A 128 10.35 -7.13 -5.52
C ALA A 128 9.35 -7.96 -4.70
N PHE A 129 8.38 -8.59 -5.35
CA PHE A 129 7.45 -9.52 -4.72
C PHE A 129 8.18 -10.78 -4.23
N LEU A 130 8.98 -11.44 -5.09
CA LEU A 130 9.70 -12.66 -4.76
C LEU A 130 10.71 -12.43 -3.62
N ASP A 131 11.48 -11.33 -3.67
CA ASP A 131 12.39 -10.90 -2.60
C ASP A 131 11.68 -10.72 -1.25
N ALA A 132 10.44 -10.22 -1.28
CA ALA A 132 9.63 -10.01 -0.09
C ALA A 132 9.06 -11.32 0.44
N MET A 133 8.57 -12.21 -0.44
CA MET A 133 8.04 -13.52 -0.08
C MET A 133 9.12 -14.43 0.51
N GLU A 134 10.34 -14.44 -0.04
CA GLU A 134 11.46 -15.20 0.51
C GLU A 134 11.74 -14.83 1.97
N LYS A 135 11.66 -13.53 2.29
CA LYS A 135 11.83 -13.03 3.67
C LYS A 135 10.63 -13.36 4.55
N ALA A 136 9.41 -13.31 3.99
CA ALA A 136 8.18 -13.59 4.71
C ALA A 136 8.09 -15.06 5.14
N ILE A 137 8.43 -16.01 4.26
CA ILE A 137 8.38 -17.45 4.57
C ILE A 137 9.46 -17.88 5.57
N LYS A 138 10.59 -17.18 5.61
CA LYS A 138 11.67 -17.38 6.59
C LYS A 138 11.38 -16.73 7.95
N ASN A 139 10.22 -16.08 8.12
CA ASN A 139 9.85 -15.43 9.36
C ASN A 139 9.57 -16.48 10.46
N LYS A 140 10.08 -16.23 11.67
CA LYS A 140 9.87 -17.10 12.83
C LYS A 140 8.41 -17.10 13.31
N VAL A 141 7.60 -16.14 12.88
CA VAL A 141 6.20 -15.99 13.26
C VAL A 141 5.31 -16.63 12.19
N ALA A 142 4.73 -17.80 12.50
CA ALA A 142 3.84 -18.52 11.59
C ALA A 142 2.66 -17.67 11.07
N LYS A 143 2.18 -16.71 11.87
CA LYS A 143 1.12 -15.76 11.49
C LYS A 143 1.49 -14.89 10.28
N ALA A 144 2.78 -14.66 10.02
CA ALA A 144 3.24 -13.96 8.82
C ALA A 144 3.43 -14.92 7.63
N VAL A 145 3.80 -16.17 7.91
CA VAL A 145 4.13 -17.18 6.90
C VAL A 145 2.87 -17.64 6.15
N VAL A 146 1.76 -17.89 6.84
CA VAL A 146 0.53 -18.39 6.21
C VAL A 146 0.02 -17.43 5.12
N PRO A 147 -0.18 -16.12 5.39
CA PRO A 147 -0.60 -15.19 4.34
C PRO A 147 0.39 -15.03 3.18
N ALA A 148 1.68 -15.23 3.44
CA ALA A 148 2.71 -15.19 2.39
C ALA A 148 2.57 -16.39 1.44
N ILE A 149 2.34 -17.60 1.99
CA ILE A 149 2.08 -18.79 1.18
C ILE A 149 0.78 -18.62 0.37
N ASP A 150 -0.28 -18.08 1.00
CA ASP A 150 -1.56 -17.86 0.34
C ASP A 150 -1.42 -16.94 -0.89
N VAL A 151 -0.69 -15.82 -0.77
CA VAL A 151 -0.49 -14.91 -1.91
C VAL A 151 0.44 -15.49 -2.96
N MET A 152 1.46 -16.26 -2.59
CA MET A 152 2.28 -17.00 -3.56
C MET A 152 1.42 -17.99 -4.36
N PHE A 153 0.50 -18.68 -3.71
CA PHE A 153 -0.41 -19.61 -4.38
C PHE A 153 -1.42 -18.88 -5.29
N GLN A 154 -1.93 -17.72 -4.88
CA GLN A 154 -2.74 -16.85 -5.73
C GLN A 154 -1.95 -16.37 -6.96
N ALA A 155 -0.69 -15.93 -6.77
CA ALA A 155 0.19 -15.51 -7.85
C ALA A 155 0.39 -16.60 -8.90
N LEU A 156 0.64 -17.85 -8.47
CA LEU A 156 0.78 -19.00 -9.37
C LEU A 156 -0.51 -19.32 -10.14
N ARG A 157 -1.69 -19.11 -9.53
CA ARG A 157 -2.97 -19.30 -10.22
C ARG A 157 -3.27 -18.18 -11.21
N PHE A 158 -2.88 -16.96 -10.86
CA PHE A 158 -3.13 -15.76 -11.67
C PHE A 158 -2.16 -15.62 -12.84
N CYS A 159 -0.94 -16.14 -12.69
CA CYS A 159 0.07 -16.20 -13.73
C CYS A 159 0.15 -17.65 -14.27
N PRO A 160 -0.81 -18.11 -15.09
CA PRO A 160 -0.68 -19.41 -15.75
C PRO A 160 0.43 -19.28 -16.79
N LEU A 161 1.68 -19.54 -16.39
CA LEU A 161 2.82 -19.91 -17.23
C LEU A 161 2.81 -19.26 -18.63
N LYS A 162 2.55 -17.95 -18.71
CA LYS A 162 2.88 -17.21 -19.92
C LYS A 162 4.39 -17.04 -19.81
N GLU A 163 5.12 -17.85 -20.59
CA GLU A 163 6.58 -17.88 -20.70
C GLU A 163 7.32 -18.93 -19.83
N PHE A 164 6.86 -20.18 -19.88
CA PHE A 164 7.77 -21.32 -20.00
C PHE A 164 7.53 -22.04 -21.33
#